data_AF-A0AAW0VWB5-F1
#
_entry.id   AF-A0AAW0VWB5-F1
#
_cell.length_a   1.000
_cell.length_b   1.000
_cell.length_c   1.000
_cell.angle_alpha   90.00
_cell.angle_beta   90.00
_cell.angle_gamma   90.00
#
_symmetry.space_group_name_H-M   'P 1'
#
loop_
_entity.id
_entity.type
_entity.pdbx_description
1 polymer ?
#
loop_
_entity_poly.entity_id
_entity_poly.type
_entity_poly.pdbx_seq_one_letter_code
_entity_poly.pdbx_strand_id
1 'polypeptide(L)'
;AVGEEGEATGKSQMALSRILPTLHQVACYVQRVQKVAHNVLHQMTSLYSPEKKVNGFIDVSEVHFQVIYEHLGLLLATLITLDEVIINNSVLHEHWGAYRRLVRSAGSDQNKFGQDKAVLQPLEKLLTDVENLVMQGTMFSSVTRQSYECDGLTVSRNGALREEMMNVILGWCSQLEQGGGGGEGWWCDYQPQVVGVTALALLHQVIFNTQDKKLTKTLLNIFKKMPCITLVGSIMWFGERYIPSVAPTLSQLFDNKTQDMLLSHRTSHLVNKAQTITREAQTVNLQVCGWAVNLDAAAKKHSSQMKNQDLSQRASLLLQGMILAHTIKYNIETVLNLHTTLGRPMGKACAVSVCHLIESLKAIENTYHRHSSLLADSLPHVIQYLTCQVLSIVTAAKTRVSSARLDGQRLDILMALNLVEQMLSGCGTKERRLVIRVALSLANQARALKDEDISSLLVVLRRLDLACEVQSRVRDATNCSILYHHRVILPAYLDHYFKSLDNVHCIHFMLAAVQDCAIQLETCRHLEHSQQLLQDFKEEVYGYLKEYVLDKTCEAVETELRLSTHSHLQLDSRNPFQTPLKDISPVLCLQPLTLLNSLISVK
;
A
#
# COMPACT_ATOMS: atom_id res chain seq x y z
N ALA A 1 -25.39 8.05 -16.50
CA ALA A 1 -25.98 8.93 -17.53
C ALA A 1 -26.80 9.98 -16.81
N VAL A 2 -26.18 11.12 -16.55
CA VAL A 2 -26.84 12.35 -16.09
C VAL A 2 -26.61 13.34 -17.22
N GLY A 3 -27.70 13.92 -17.69
CA GLY A 3 -27.78 14.71 -18.91
C GLY A 3 -26.93 15.97 -18.87
N GLU A 4 -26.57 16.37 -20.08
CA GLU A 4 -25.95 17.62 -20.48
C GLU A 4 -26.76 18.83 -20.00
N GLU A 5 -26.58 19.25 -18.76
CA GLU A 5 -26.69 20.66 -18.39
C GLU A 5 -25.32 21.27 -18.58
N GLY A 6 -25.20 22.19 -19.54
CA GLY A 6 -23.93 22.82 -19.92
C GLY A 6 -23.13 23.22 -18.70
N GLU A 7 -21.92 22.65 -18.56
CA GLU A 7 -20.96 23.04 -17.53
C GLU A 7 -20.94 24.56 -17.41
N ALA A 8 -21.32 25.08 -16.23
CA ALA A 8 -21.23 26.50 -15.94
C ALA A 8 -19.81 26.97 -16.29
N THR A 9 -19.72 27.74 -17.38
CA THR A 9 -18.48 28.14 -18.04
C THR A 9 -17.49 28.71 -17.03
N GLY A 10 -16.41 27.99 -16.73
CA GLY A 10 -15.36 28.43 -15.79
C GLY A 10 -15.06 27.47 -14.63
N LYS A 11 -15.98 26.57 -14.26
CA LYS A 11 -15.78 25.68 -13.09
C LYS A 11 -14.58 24.74 -13.24
N SER A 12 -14.40 24.14 -14.41
CA SER A 12 -13.26 23.25 -14.71
C SER A 12 -11.93 23.99 -14.65
N GLN A 13 -11.88 25.23 -15.16
CA GLN A 13 -10.68 26.07 -15.08
C GLN A 13 -10.36 26.51 -13.65
N MET A 14 -11.36 26.88 -12.86
CA MET A 14 -11.18 27.23 -11.44
C MET A 14 -10.76 26.02 -10.61
N ALA A 15 -11.34 24.85 -10.88
CA ALA A 15 -10.92 23.62 -10.24
C ALA A 15 -9.44 23.36 -10.52
N LEU A 16 -9.04 23.46 -11.78
CA LEU A 16 -7.66 23.22 -12.16
C LEU A 16 -6.68 24.27 -11.60
N SER A 17 -7.05 25.55 -11.58
CA SER A 17 -6.19 26.60 -11.02
C SER A 17 -5.83 26.34 -9.56
N ARG A 18 -6.74 25.72 -8.80
CA ARG A 18 -6.51 25.35 -7.39
C ARG A 18 -5.60 24.13 -7.22
N ILE A 19 -5.62 23.17 -8.15
CA ILE A 19 -4.74 21.99 -8.10
C ILE A 19 -3.37 22.25 -8.72
N LEU A 20 -3.23 23.27 -9.57
CA LEU A 20 -1.97 23.59 -10.27
C LEU A 20 -0.74 23.65 -9.35
N PRO A 21 -0.79 24.23 -8.12
CA PRO A 21 0.32 24.16 -7.17
C PRO A 21 0.72 22.73 -6.80
N THR A 22 -0.25 21.83 -6.63
CA THR A 22 0.01 20.40 -6.36
C THR A 22 0.69 19.74 -7.55
N LEU A 23 0.22 19.98 -8.78
CA LEU A 23 0.86 19.44 -9.99
C LEU A 23 2.30 19.96 -10.16
N HIS A 24 2.54 21.24 -9.81
CA HIS A 24 3.88 21.78 -9.79
C HIS A 24 4.77 21.13 -8.72
N GLN A 25 4.25 20.88 -7.52
CA GLN A 25 4.98 20.13 -6.49
C GLN A 25 5.34 18.72 -6.96
N VAL A 26 4.44 18.04 -7.69
CA VAL A 26 4.74 16.75 -8.34
C VAL A 26 5.87 16.91 -9.36
N ALA A 27 5.85 17.94 -10.21
CA ALA A 27 6.95 18.19 -11.15
C ALA A 27 8.30 18.40 -10.43
N CYS A 28 8.32 19.19 -9.35
CA CYS A 28 9.51 19.38 -8.51
C CYS A 28 9.98 18.07 -7.85
N TYR A 29 9.04 17.23 -7.40
CA TYR A 29 9.35 15.91 -6.86
C TYR A 29 10.02 15.02 -7.91
N VAL A 30 9.48 14.96 -9.13
CA VAL A 30 10.06 14.19 -10.25
C VAL A 30 11.51 14.63 -10.54
N GLN A 31 11.76 15.94 -10.61
CA GLN A 31 13.11 16.47 -10.79
C GLN A 31 14.06 16.10 -9.63
N ARG A 32 13.55 16.04 -8.39
CA ARG A 32 14.33 15.56 -7.25
C ARG A 32 14.65 14.08 -7.38
N VAL A 33 13.70 13.26 -7.82
CA VAL A 33 13.91 11.82 -8.05
C VAL A 33 14.95 11.58 -9.15
N GLN A 34 14.91 12.34 -10.25
CA GLN A 34 15.94 12.30 -11.30
C GLN A 34 17.35 12.50 -10.73
N LYS A 35 17.53 13.56 -9.93
CA LYS A 35 18.82 13.85 -9.24
C LYS A 35 19.25 12.74 -8.28
N VAL A 36 18.31 12.19 -7.51
CA VAL A 36 18.60 11.09 -6.56
C VAL A 36 19.03 9.84 -7.32
N ALA A 37 18.28 9.43 -8.35
CA ALA A 37 18.63 8.26 -9.17
C ALA A 37 19.99 8.42 -9.84
N HIS A 38 20.29 9.62 -10.38
CA HIS A 38 21.58 9.95 -10.97
C HIS A 38 22.73 9.82 -9.97
N ASN A 39 22.59 10.44 -8.79
CA ASN A 39 23.61 10.39 -7.74
C ASN A 39 23.84 8.97 -7.22
N VAL A 40 22.77 8.19 -7.01
CA VAL A 40 22.88 6.79 -6.57
C VAL A 40 23.67 5.98 -7.60
N LEU A 41 23.31 6.05 -8.88
CA LEU A 41 24.00 5.28 -9.91
C LEU A 41 25.46 5.72 -10.10
N HIS A 42 25.78 7.00 -9.93
CA HIS A 42 27.16 7.48 -9.96
C HIS A 42 28.01 6.97 -8.79
N GLN A 43 27.45 6.99 -7.58
CA GLN A 43 28.11 6.46 -6.40
C GLN A 43 28.33 4.95 -6.55
N MET A 44 27.32 4.22 -7.02
CA MET A 44 27.44 2.77 -7.26
C MET A 44 28.44 2.47 -8.37
N THR A 45 28.44 3.24 -9.48
CA THR A 45 29.45 3.10 -10.55
C THR A 45 30.87 3.35 -10.01
N SER A 46 31.01 4.32 -9.12
CA SER A 46 32.29 4.63 -8.48
C SER A 46 32.76 3.55 -7.51
N LEU A 47 31.84 2.88 -6.82
CA LEU A 47 32.11 1.77 -5.90
C LEU A 47 32.49 0.50 -6.67
N TYR A 48 31.73 0.14 -7.71
CA TYR A 48 32.01 -1.03 -8.57
C TYR A 48 32.97 -0.71 -9.73
N SER A 49 33.94 0.19 -9.52
CA SER A 49 34.93 0.54 -10.55
C SER A 49 36.13 -0.42 -10.49
N PRO A 50 36.51 -1.05 -11.62
CA PRO A 50 37.62 -2.02 -11.64
C PRO A 50 39.00 -1.39 -11.37
N GLU A 51 39.15 -0.09 -11.62
CA GLU A 51 40.42 0.64 -11.55
C GLU A 51 40.81 1.05 -10.11
N LYS A 52 39.89 0.95 -9.14
CA LYS A 52 40.07 1.51 -7.79
C LYS A 52 40.61 0.54 -6.73
N LYS A 53 40.97 -0.69 -7.09
CA LYS A 53 41.70 -1.61 -6.18
C LYS A 53 43.04 -1.05 -5.66
N VAL A 54 43.49 0.10 -6.16
CA VAL A 54 44.81 0.70 -5.91
C VAL A 54 44.79 1.86 -4.89
N ASN A 55 43.63 2.47 -4.58
CA ASN A 55 43.58 3.78 -3.88
C ASN A 55 42.94 3.79 -2.47
N GLY A 56 42.96 2.69 -1.72
CA GLY A 56 42.50 2.68 -0.32
C GLY A 56 40.98 2.87 -0.12
N PHE A 57 40.18 2.64 -1.17
CA PHE A 57 38.73 2.52 -1.05
C PHE A 57 38.34 1.11 -0.56
N ILE A 58 37.19 1.01 0.12
CA ILE A 58 36.61 -0.26 0.59
C ILE A 58 36.43 -1.20 -0.62
N ASP A 59 36.92 -2.44 -0.52
CA ASP A 59 36.67 -3.46 -1.53
C ASP A 59 35.22 -3.92 -1.42
N VAL A 60 34.40 -3.59 -2.42
CA VAL A 60 32.99 -4.00 -2.49
C VAL A 60 32.79 -5.24 -3.35
N SER A 61 33.86 -5.97 -3.70
CA SER A 61 33.76 -7.28 -4.34
C SER A 61 32.92 -8.21 -3.45
N GLU A 62 31.90 -8.86 -4.03
CA GLU A 62 30.94 -9.73 -3.33
C GLU A 62 30.03 -9.03 -2.31
N VAL A 63 29.96 -7.69 -2.31
CA VAL A 63 29.02 -6.94 -1.46
C VAL A 63 27.74 -6.68 -2.23
N HIS A 64 26.62 -7.12 -1.66
CA HIS A 64 25.28 -6.91 -2.22
C HIS A 64 24.51 -5.84 -1.43
N PHE A 65 24.51 -4.60 -1.92
CA PHE A 65 23.77 -3.49 -1.32
C PHE A 65 22.26 -3.55 -1.62
N GLN A 66 21.62 -4.69 -1.32
CA GLN A 66 20.21 -4.96 -1.61
C GLN A 66 19.29 -3.81 -1.16
N VAL A 67 19.47 -3.29 0.05
CA VAL A 67 18.65 -2.19 0.61
C VAL A 67 18.67 -0.91 -0.24
N ILE A 68 19.80 -0.57 -0.87
CA ILE A 68 19.92 0.63 -1.71
C ILE A 68 19.05 0.47 -2.96
N TYR A 69 19.15 -0.69 -3.60
CA TYR A 69 18.38 -1.03 -4.79
C TYR A 69 16.88 -1.20 -4.48
N GLU A 70 16.52 -1.76 -3.32
CA GLU A 70 15.13 -1.82 -2.85
C GLU A 70 14.52 -0.42 -2.72
N HIS A 71 15.23 0.50 -2.05
CA HIS A 71 14.76 1.89 -1.91
C HIS A 71 14.70 2.62 -3.24
N LEU A 72 15.66 2.41 -4.15
CA LEU A 72 15.61 2.96 -5.49
C LEU A 72 14.40 2.40 -6.28
N GLY A 73 14.17 1.10 -6.23
CA GLY A 73 13.03 0.45 -6.86
C GLY A 73 11.69 0.99 -6.34
N LEU A 74 11.52 1.11 -5.01
CA LEU A 74 10.31 1.67 -4.41
C LEU A 74 10.10 3.16 -4.73
N LEU A 75 11.19 3.94 -4.83
CA LEU A 75 11.13 5.32 -5.29
C LEU A 75 10.62 5.41 -6.73
N LEU A 76 11.12 4.54 -7.61
CA LEU A 76 10.67 4.46 -8.99
C LEU A 76 9.22 3.97 -9.10
N ALA A 77 8.81 3.01 -8.27
CA ALA A 77 7.42 2.55 -8.19
C ALA A 77 6.45 3.67 -7.79
N THR A 78 6.92 4.65 -6.98
CA THR A 78 6.13 5.84 -6.67
C THR A 78 5.88 6.68 -7.94
N LEU A 79 6.87 6.83 -8.81
CA LEU A 79 6.68 7.50 -10.10
C LEU A 79 5.71 6.74 -11.02
N ILE A 80 5.84 5.40 -11.09
CA ILE A 80 4.88 4.56 -11.83
C ILE A 80 3.46 4.77 -11.30
N THR A 81 3.30 4.84 -9.98
CA THR A 81 2.01 5.07 -9.35
C THR A 81 1.44 6.44 -9.73
N LEU A 82 2.27 7.48 -9.72
CA LEU A 82 1.85 8.82 -10.15
C LEU A 82 1.50 8.87 -11.64
N ASP A 83 2.27 8.19 -12.49
CA ASP A 83 1.99 8.09 -13.93
C ASP A 83 0.61 7.47 -14.16
N GLU A 84 0.32 6.34 -13.52
CA GLU A 84 -0.98 5.67 -13.62
C GLU A 84 -2.13 6.54 -13.05
N VAL A 85 -1.90 7.29 -11.97
CA VAL A 85 -2.90 8.24 -11.44
C VAL A 85 -3.25 9.32 -12.46
N ILE A 86 -2.26 9.87 -13.15
CA ILE A 86 -2.49 10.89 -14.18
C ILE A 86 -3.20 10.27 -15.39
N ILE A 87 -2.66 9.17 -15.93
CA ILE A 87 -3.16 8.51 -17.15
C ILE A 87 -4.62 8.06 -17.00
N ASN A 88 -5.01 7.55 -15.82
CA ASN A 88 -6.36 7.05 -15.58
C ASN A 88 -7.37 8.16 -15.23
N ASN A 89 -6.96 9.44 -15.16
CA ASN A 89 -7.82 10.56 -14.78
C ASN A 89 -8.26 11.41 -15.99
N SER A 90 -9.30 10.95 -16.69
CA SER A 90 -9.83 11.65 -17.88
C SER A 90 -10.31 13.08 -17.58
N VAL A 91 -10.96 13.28 -16.43
CA VAL A 91 -11.47 14.60 -16.00
C VAL A 91 -10.33 15.60 -15.82
N LEU A 92 -9.22 15.17 -15.22
CA LEU A 92 -8.03 16.01 -15.07
C LEU A 92 -7.47 16.44 -16.43
N HIS A 93 -7.37 15.51 -17.39
CA HIS A 93 -6.90 15.82 -18.74
C HIS A 93 -7.81 16.80 -19.47
N GLU A 94 -9.12 16.63 -19.35
CA GLU A 94 -10.11 17.54 -19.93
C GLU A 94 -9.97 18.96 -19.36
N HIS A 95 -9.97 19.06 -18.02
CA HIS A 95 -9.80 20.33 -17.32
C HIS A 95 -8.47 21.00 -17.68
N TRP A 96 -7.40 20.21 -17.84
CA TRP A 96 -6.09 20.66 -18.28
C TRP A 96 -6.09 21.28 -19.68
N GLY A 97 -6.72 20.60 -20.64
CA GLY A 97 -6.92 21.14 -21.98
C GLY A 97 -7.74 22.43 -21.99
N ALA A 98 -8.79 22.51 -21.17
CA ALA A 98 -9.63 23.71 -21.02
C ALA A 98 -8.86 24.89 -20.43
N TYR A 99 -8.09 24.68 -19.35
CA TYR A 99 -7.32 25.72 -18.69
C TYR A 99 -6.17 26.25 -19.56
N ARG A 100 -5.44 25.38 -20.26
CA ARG A 100 -4.40 25.82 -21.21
C ARG A 100 -4.95 26.67 -22.35
N ARG A 101 -6.13 26.32 -22.89
CA ARG A 101 -6.81 27.12 -23.91
C ARG A 101 -7.22 28.49 -23.35
N LEU A 102 -7.68 28.55 -22.10
CA LEU A 102 -8.02 29.81 -21.43
C LEU A 102 -6.80 30.73 -21.30
N VAL A 103 -5.68 30.23 -20.78
CA VAL A 103 -4.46 31.04 -20.59
C VAL A 103 -3.93 31.59 -21.93
N ARG A 104 -3.91 30.76 -22.99
CA ARG A 104 -3.51 31.20 -24.33
C ARG A 104 -4.44 32.28 -24.91
N SER A 105 -5.75 32.13 -24.67
CA SER A 105 -6.75 33.11 -25.14
C SER A 105 -6.61 34.43 -24.38
N ALA A 106 -6.37 34.37 -23.06
CA ALA A 106 -6.13 35.55 -22.24
C ALA A 106 -4.88 36.33 -22.67
N GLY A 107 -3.81 35.63 -23.07
CA GLY A 107 -2.61 36.28 -23.62
C GLY A 107 -2.76 36.84 -25.04
N SER A 108 -3.83 36.46 -25.75
CA SER A 108 -4.10 36.92 -27.13
C SER A 108 -5.09 38.08 -27.19
N ASP A 109 -5.96 38.22 -26.18
CA ASP A 109 -7.04 39.23 -26.15
C ASP A 109 -7.00 40.05 -24.84
N GLN A 110 -6.12 41.05 -24.82
CA GLN A 110 -5.92 41.94 -23.67
C GLN A 110 -7.19 42.74 -23.33
N ASN A 111 -8.02 43.07 -24.32
CA ASN A 111 -9.23 43.86 -24.12
C ASN A 111 -10.30 43.09 -23.34
N LYS A 112 -10.37 41.76 -23.52
CA LYS A 112 -11.35 40.91 -22.86
C LYS A 112 -10.94 40.46 -21.46
N PHE A 113 -9.64 40.26 -21.23
CA PHE A 113 -9.13 39.65 -19.98
C PHE A 113 -8.32 40.61 -19.10
N GLY A 114 -7.97 41.80 -19.58
CA GLY A 114 -7.30 42.85 -18.80
C GLY A 114 -5.87 42.49 -18.34
N GLN A 115 -5.28 41.40 -18.86
CA GLN A 115 -3.94 40.94 -18.50
C GLN A 115 -3.00 41.11 -19.70
N ASP A 116 -1.80 41.63 -19.45
CA ASP A 116 -0.75 41.71 -20.47
C ASP A 116 -0.11 40.32 -20.69
N LYS A 117 0.20 40.00 -21.95
CA LYS A 117 0.90 38.79 -22.35
C LYS A 117 2.22 38.61 -21.59
N ALA A 118 2.93 39.69 -21.29
CA ALA A 118 4.16 39.65 -20.51
C ALA A 118 3.96 39.07 -19.09
N VAL A 119 2.79 39.33 -18.47
CA VAL A 119 2.43 38.84 -17.14
C VAL A 119 2.09 37.35 -17.15
N LEU A 120 1.52 36.85 -18.26
CA LEU A 120 1.11 35.45 -18.41
C LEU A 120 2.26 34.52 -18.84
N GLN A 121 3.36 35.06 -19.36
CA GLN A 121 4.47 34.26 -19.90
C GLN A 121 5.10 33.28 -18.86
N PRO A 122 5.32 33.65 -17.59
CA PRO A 122 5.80 32.70 -16.58
C PRO A 122 4.81 31.56 -16.30
N LEU A 123 3.51 31.85 -16.33
CA LEU A 123 2.46 30.85 -16.17
C LEU A 123 2.42 29.89 -17.36
N GLU A 124 2.53 30.40 -18.59
CA GLU A 124 2.62 29.55 -19.79
C GLU A 124 3.82 28.61 -19.75
N LYS A 125 4.98 29.11 -19.28
CA LYS A 125 6.18 28.29 -19.07
C LYS A 125 5.92 27.20 -18.03
N LEU A 126 5.38 27.56 -16.86
CA LEU A 126 5.02 26.61 -15.81
C LEU A 126 4.07 25.51 -16.33
N LEU A 127 3.03 25.89 -17.07
CA LEU A 127 2.09 24.93 -17.66
C LEU A 127 2.77 24.00 -18.66
N THR A 128 3.75 24.49 -19.41
CA THR A 128 4.53 23.66 -20.34
C THR A 128 5.44 22.70 -19.58
N ASP A 129 6.06 23.13 -18.48
CA ASP A 129 6.91 22.28 -17.65
C ASP A 129 6.07 21.16 -16.98
N VAL A 130 4.90 21.50 -16.43
CA VAL A 130 3.98 20.51 -15.83
C VAL A 130 3.40 19.57 -16.89
N GLU A 131 3.08 20.07 -18.09
CA GLU A 131 2.64 19.23 -19.20
C GLU A 131 3.67 18.13 -19.51
N ASN A 132 4.92 18.54 -19.70
CA ASN A 132 6.00 17.65 -20.14
C ASN A 132 6.47 16.70 -19.03
N LEU A 133 6.46 17.14 -17.77
CA LEU A 133 6.96 16.33 -16.65
C LEU A 133 5.89 15.47 -16.00
N VAL A 134 4.62 15.89 -15.99
CA VAL A 134 3.56 15.25 -15.20
C VAL A 134 2.41 14.79 -16.08
N MET A 135 1.78 15.69 -16.83
CA MET A 135 0.51 15.39 -17.52
C MET A 135 0.63 14.36 -18.65
N GLN A 136 1.83 14.13 -19.19
CA GLN A 136 2.04 13.06 -20.17
C GLN A 136 2.07 11.65 -19.57
N GLY A 137 2.13 11.51 -18.23
CA GLY A 137 2.27 10.21 -17.58
C GLY A 137 3.60 9.53 -17.90
N THR A 138 4.66 10.31 -18.04
CA THR A 138 6.01 9.84 -18.40
C THR A 138 7.04 10.13 -17.31
N MET A 139 6.64 10.30 -16.06
CA MET A 139 7.51 10.59 -14.92
C MET A 139 8.58 9.52 -14.73
N PHE A 140 8.19 8.23 -14.72
CA PHE A 140 9.13 7.12 -14.63
C PHE A 140 10.04 7.06 -15.87
N SER A 141 9.46 7.21 -17.07
CA SER A 141 10.21 7.22 -18.33
C SER A 141 11.25 8.35 -18.39
N SER A 142 10.98 9.49 -17.77
CA SER A 142 11.92 10.61 -17.70
C SER A 142 13.19 10.25 -16.91
N VAL A 143 13.05 9.41 -15.88
CA VAL A 143 14.19 8.92 -15.09
C VAL A 143 14.96 7.87 -15.86
N THR A 144 14.29 6.94 -16.54
CA THR A 144 15.01 5.88 -17.29
C THR A 144 15.72 6.41 -18.52
N ARG A 145 15.22 7.47 -19.16
CA ARG A 145 15.78 8.05 -20.40
C ARG A 145 16.77 9.19 -20.18
N GLN A 146 16.98 9.65 -18.94
CA GLN A 146 17.98 10.69 -18.68
C GLN A 146 19.40 10.16 -18.92
N SER A 147 20.33 11.04 -19.27
CA SER A 147 21.75 10.65 -19.36
C SER A 147 22.31 10.38 -17.95
N TYR A 148 22.92 9.21 -17.80
CA TYR A 148 23.68 8.84 -16.60
C TYR A 148 25.19 8.98 -16.79
N GLU A 149 25.63 9.30 -18.01
CA GLU A 149 27.05 9.52 -18.31
C GLU A 149 27.51 10.87 -17.74
N CYS A 150 28.74 10.89 -17.20
CA CYS A 150 29.37 12.09 -16.62
C CYS A 150 30.87 12.07 -16.90
N ASP A 151 31.51 13.23 -16.90
CA ASP A 151 32.95 13.36 -17.19
C ASP A 151 33.77 12.48 -16.23
N GLY A 152 34.38 11.42 -16.78
CA GLY A 152 35.18 10.44 -16.03
C GLY A 152 34.41 9.27 -15.40
N LEU A 153 33.08 9.20 -15.55
CA LEU A 153 32.24 8.10 -15.04
C LEU A 153 31.29 7.58 -16.11
N THR A 154 31.56 6.37 -16.62
CA THR A 154 30.69 5.73 -17.60
C THR A 154 29.82 4.65 -16.96
N VAL A 155 28.54 4.96 -16.72
CA VAL A 155 27.60 4.06 -16.03
C VAL A 155 27.21 2.90 -16.94
N SER A 156 26.76 3.18 -18.16
CA SER A 156 26.23 2.16 -19.10
C SER A 156 27.26 1.09 -19.49
N ARG A 157 28.56 1.38 -19.36
CA ARG A 157 29.66 0.47 -19.69
C ARG A 157 30.26 -0.24 -18.48
N ASN A 158 29.78 0.03 -17.26
CA ASN A 158 30.28 -0.64 -16.07
C ASN A 158 29.69 -2.05 -15.94
N GLY A 159 30.44 -3.06 -16.40
CA GLY A 159 30.04 -4.47 -16.36
C GLY A 159 29.85 -5.02 -14.94
N ALA A 160 30.68 -4.59 -13.98
CA ALA A 160 30.58 -5.04 -12.59
C ALA A 160 29.30 -4.54 -11.93
N LEU A 161 28.98 -3.25 -12.12
CA LEU A 161 27.72 -2.67 -11.66
C LEU A 161 26.51 -3.35 -12.30
N ARG A 162 26.58 -3.61 -13.62
CA ARG A 162 25.50 -4.28 -14.36
C ARG A 162 25.19 -5.66 -13.80
N GLU A 163 26.21 -6.46 -13.55
CA GLU A 163 26.07 -7.82 -13.00
C GLU A 163 25.56 -7.78 -11.58
N GLU A 164 26.09 -6.88 -10.75
CA GLU A 164 25.65 -6.73 -9.38
C GLU A 164 24.18 -6.31 -9.27
N MET A 165 23.77 -5.29 -10.03
CA MET A 165 22.38 -4.85 -10.04
C MET A 165 21.44 -5.97 -10.53
N MET A 166 21.85 -6.77 -11.53
CA MET A 166 21.09 -7.94 -11.97
C MET A 166 20.98 -9.02 -10.89
N ASN A 167 22.08 -9.31 -10.17
CA ASN A 167 22.08 -10.26 -9.05
C ASN A 167 21.09 -9.84 -7.96
N VAL A 168 21.07 -8.56 -7.60
CA VAL A 168 20.13 -8.03 -6.62
C VAL A 168 18.68 -8.11 -7.14
N ILE A 169 18.42 -7.75 -8.40
CA ILE A 169 17.08 -7.85 -9.00
C ILE A 169 16.58 -9.30 -8.97
N LEU A 170 17.39 -10.27 -9.42
CA LEU A 170 17.01 -11.68 -9.43
C LEU A 170 16.84 -12.24 -8.01
N GLY A 171 17.69 -11.82 -7.07
CA GLY A 171 17.58 -12.17 -5.66
C GLY A 171 16.27 -11.65 -5.05
N TRP A 172 15.93 -10.39 -5.30
CA TRP A 172 14.67 -9.78 -4.85
C TRP A 172 13.47 -10.48 -5.47
N CYS A 173 13.50 -10.76 -6.77
CA CYS A 173 12.47 -11.55 -7.44
C CYS A 173 12.30 -12.95 -6.82
N SER A 174 13.40 -13.64 -6.49
CA SER A 174 13.34 -14.97 -5.86
C SER A 174 12.74 -14.91 -4.46
N GLN A 175 13.09 -13.89 -3.66
CA GLN A 175 12.49 -13.65 -2.34
C GLN A 175 10.98 -13.41 -2.45
N LEU A 176 10.56 -12.72 -3.52
CA LEU A 176 9.14 -12.56 -3.82
C LEU A 176 8.52 -13.94 -4.17
N GLU A 177 9.02 -14.63 -5.19
CA GLU A 177 8.51 -15.95 -5.61
C GLU A 177 8.37 -16.97 -4.47
N GLN A 178 9.26 -16.96 -3.48
CA GLN A 178 9.22 -17.85 -2.32
C GLN A 178 8.19 -17.47 -1.24
N GLY A 179 7.49 -16.34 -1.38
CA GLY A 179 6.45 -15.89 -0.44
C GLY A 179 6.98 -15.05 0.72
N GLY A 180 8.04 -14.27 0.47
CA GLY A 180 8.55 -13.25 1.38
C GLY A 180 9.31 -13.82 2.57
N GLY A 181 10.52 -14.35 2.31
CA GLY A 181 11.60 -14.59 3.27
C GLY A 181 11.25 -15.22 4.62
N GLY A 182 11.59 -16.49 4.83
CA GLY A 182 11.71 -17.09 6.16
C GLY A 182 10.57 -18.00 6.62
N GLY A 183 9.77 -18.58 5.72
CA GLY A 183 8.80 -19.64 6.07
C GLY A 183 7.57 -19.21 6.88
N GLU A 184 7.51 -17.99 7.40
CA GLU A 184 6.38 -17.46 8.21
C GLU A 184 5.22 -16.90 7.36
N GLY A 185 5.27 -17.03 6.02
CA GLY A 185 4.20 -16.57 5.13
C GLY A 185 4.02 -15.05 5.12
N TRP A 186 5.09 -14.28 5.31
CA TRP A 186 5.02 -12.81 5.28
C TRP A 186 4.95 -12.28 3.85
N TRP A 187 3.79 -11.75 3.47
CA TRP A 187 3.58 -11.09 2.18
C TRP A 187 3.04 -9.67 2.36
N CYS A 188 3.21 -9.08 3.53
CA CYS A 188 2.88 -7.66 3.72
C CYS A 188 3.82 -6.82 2.85
N ASP A 189 3.33 -5.70 2.33
CA ASP A 189 4.02 -4.80 1.38
C ASP A 189 4.36 -5.41 0.02
N TYR A 190 3.89 -6.62 -0.27
CA TYR A 190 4.35 -7.39 -1.42
C TYR A 190 3.91 -6.80 -2.77
N GLN A 191 2.75 -6.14 -2.85
CA GLN A 191 2.31 -5.42 -4.05
C GLN A 191 3.28 -4.27 -4.44
N PRO A 192 3.57 -3.29 -3.57
CA PRO A 192 4.60 -2.28 -3.82
C PRO A 192 5.96 -2.84 -4.22
N GLN A 193 6.36 -3.96 -3.62
CA GLN A 193 7.65 -4.62 -3.91
C GLN A 193 7.70 -5.19 -5.33
N VAL A 194 6.59 -5.75 -5.84
CA VAL A 194 6.50 -6.22 -7.23
C VAL A 194 6.63 -5.07 -8.23
N VAL A 195 5.99 -3.93 -7.97
CA VAL A 195 6.15 -2.73 -8.80
C VAL A 195 7.59 -2.22 -8.71
N GLY A 196 8.18 -2.19 -7.51
CA GLY A 196 9.55 -1.72 -7.27
C GLY A 196 10.61 -2.54 -7.97
N VAL A 197 10.56 -3.87 -7.87
CA VAL A 197 11.52 -4.74 -8.56
C VAL A 197 11.34 -4.67 -10.08
N THR A 198 10.12 -4.51 -10.57
CA THR A 198 9.85 -4.32 -12.01
C THR A 198 10.40 -2.98 -12.50
N ALA A 199 10.22 -1.91 -11.74
CA ALA A 199 10.76 -0.59 -12.06
C ALA A 199 12.29 -0.60 -12.11
N LEU A 200 12.93 -1.28 -11.15
CA LEU A 200 14.38 -1.44 -11.10
C LEU A 200 14.90 -2.30 -12.26
N ALA A 201 14.19 -3.38 -12.61
CA ALA A 201 14.49 -4.22 -13.77
C ALA A 201 14.43 -3.44 -15.09
N LEU A 202 13.41 -2.60 -15.27
CA LEU A 202 13.29 -1.72 -16.43
C LEU A 202 14.44 -0.70 -16.49
N LEU A 203 14.78 -0.08 -15.37
CA LEU A 203 15.91 0.86 -15.30
C LEU A 203 17.23 0.17 -15.70
N HIS A 204 17.48 -1.03 -15.16
CA HIS A 204 18.65 -1.84 -15.52
C HIS A 204 18.72 -2.10 -17.03
N GLN A 205 17.65 -2.63 -17.60
CA GLN A 205 17.62 -3.01 -19.01
C GLN A 205 17.78 -1.81 -19.96
N VAL A 206 17.24 -0.64 -19.59
CA VAL A 206 17.40 0.61 -20.35
C VAL A 206 18.83 1.15 -20.26
N ILE A 207 19.40 1.27 -19.05
CA ILE A 207 20.75 1.83 -18.86
C ILE A 207 21.83 0.98 -19.54
N PHE A 208 21.74 -0.34 -19.38
CA PHE A 208 22.77 -1.26 -19.89
C PHE A 208 22.46 -1.81 -21.28
N ASN A 209 21.32 -1.42 -21.86
CA ASN A 209 20.82 -1.92 -23.15
C ASN A 209 20.85 -3.46 -23.25
N THR A 210 20.33 -4.12 -22.21
CA THR A 210 20.31 -5.59 -22.11
C THR A 210 18.90 -6.16 -22.17
N GLN A 211 18.76 -7.34 -22.78
CA GLN A 211 17.52 -8.12 -22.78
C GLN A 211 17.77 -9.48 -22.13
N ASP A 212 17.28 -9.66 -20.90
CA ASP A 212 17.48 -10.89 -20.14
C ASP A 212 16.19 -11.74 -20.09
N LYS A 213 16.25 -12.90 -20.76
CA LYS A 213 15.13 -13.85 -20.83
C LYS A 213 14.82 -14.52 -19.48
N LYS A 214 15.83 -14.72 -18.63
CA LYS A 214 15.67 -15.31 -17.29
C LYS A 214 14.90 -14.35 -16.40
N LEU A 215 15.32 -13.08 -16.36
CA LEU A 215 14.63 -12.01 -15.63
C LEU A 215 13.17 -11.89 -16.09
N THR A 216 12.94 -11.85 -17.40
CA THR A 216 11.59 -11.78 -17.98
C THR A 216 10.72 -12.95 -17.51
N LYS A 217 11.24 -14.19 -17.57
CA LYS A 217 10.52 -15.38 -17.11
C LYS A 217 10.17 -15.30 -15.62
N THR A 218 11.10 -14.82 -14.81
CA THR A 218 10.90 -14.62 -13.37
C THR A 218 9.82 -13.56 -13.09
N LEU A 219 9.85 -12.42 -13.79
CA LEU A 219 8.79 -11.40 -13.67
C LEU A 219 7.42 -11.95 -14.08
N LEU A 220 7.34 -12.73 -15.17
CA LEU A 220 6.09 -13.37 -15.59
C LEU A 220 5.54 -14.35 -14.54
N ASN A 221 6.39 -15.10 -13.85
CA ASN A 221 5.96 -15.97 -12.76
C ASN A 221 5.40 -15.17 -11.58
N ILE A 222 6.04 -14.04 -11.24
CA ILE A 222 5.55 -13.13 -10.21
C ILE A 222 4.17 -12.58 -10.59
N PHE A 223 3.96 -12.15 -11.83
CA PHE A 223 2.66 -11.65 -12.31
C PHE A 223 1.57 -12.74 -12.32
N LYS A 224 1.93 -14.01 -12.53
CA LYS A 224 0.98 -15.15 -12.37
C LYS A 224 0.59 -15.40 -10.92
N LYS A 225 1.57 -15.28 -10.00
CA LYS A 225 1.35 -15.46 -8.56
C LYS A 225 0.54 -14.30 -7.98
N MET A 226 0.73 -13.10 -8.53
CA MET A 226 0.08 -11.84 -8.15
C MET A 226 -0.69 -11.26 -9.33
N PRO A 227 -1.86 -11.84 -9.65
CA PRO A 227 -2.67 -11.35 -10.77
C PRO A 227 -3.19 -9.92 -10.53
N CYS A 228 -3.12 -9.40 -9.29
CA CYS A 228 -3.80 -8.18 -8.88
C CYS A 228 -2.84 -7.29 -8.09
N ILE A 229 -2.47 -6.16 -8.67
CA ILE A 229 -1.63 -5.16 -8.01
C ILE A 229 -2.41 -3.85 -7.97
N THR A 230 -2.93 -3.52 -6.79
CA THR A 230 -3.56 -2.23 -6.52
C THR A 230 -2.47 -1.22 -6.24
N LEU A 231 -2.45 -0.11 -6.97
CA LEU A 231 -1.53 1.00 -6.69
C LEU A 231 -2.13 1.95 -5.67
N VAL A 232 -3.32 2.46 -5.95
CA VAL A 232 -4.06 3.40 -5.10
C VAL A 232 -5.54 3.39 -5.47
N GLY A 233 -6.42 3.34 -4.46
CA GLY A 233 -7.87 3.35 -4.67
C GLY A 233 -8.33 2.25 -5.63
N SER A 234 -8.93 2.65 -6.74
CA SER A 234 -9.39 1.75 -7.81
C SER A 234 -8.38 1.51 -8.94
N ILE A 235 -7.19 2.13 -8.88
CA ILE A 235 -6.18 2.04 -9.94
C ILE A 235 -5.37 0.75 -9.77
N MET A 236 -5.48 -0.10 -10.78
CA MET A 236 -4.77 -1.37 -10.89
C MET A 236 -3.61 -1.27 -11.86
N TRP A 237 -2.53 -2.00 -11.58
CA TRP A 237 -1.35 -2.05 -12.42
C TRP A 237 -1.08 -3.47 -12.93
N PHE A 238 -0.72 -3.56 -14.21
CA PHE A 238 -0.47 -4.81 -14.92
C PHE A 238 0.90 -4.75 -15.60
N GLY A 239 1.89 -5.39 -14.98
CA GLY A 239 3.29 -5.32 -15.42
C GLY A 239 3.49 -5.79 -16.86
N GLU A 240 2.75 -6.80 -17.32
CA GLU A 240 2.83 -7.32 -18.69
C GLU A 240 2.34 -6.34 -19.76
N ARG A 241 1.48 -5.39 -19.39
CA ARG A 241 1.02 -4.30 -20.27
C ARG A 241 1.93 -3.08 -20.14
N TYR A 242 2.38 -2.81 -18.92
CA TYR A 242 3.21 -1.66 -18.60
C TYR A 242 4.63 -1.75 -19.17
N ILE A 243 5.25 -2.93 -19.15
CA ILE A 243 6.64 -3.08 -19.62
C ILE A 243 6.79 -2.69 -21.11
N PRO A 244 5.97 -3.20 -22.06
CA PRO A 244 6.04 -2.79 -23.47
C PRO A 244 5.76 -1.31 -23.71
N SER A 245 4.92 -0.66 -22.90
CA SER A 245 4.58 0.76 -23.11
C SER A 245 5.75 1.69 -22.78
N VAL A 246 6.56 1.33 -21.79
CA VAL A 246 7.74 2.11 -21.38
C VAL A 246 9.00 1.73 -22.16
N ALA A 247 9.21 0.44 -22.38
CA ALA A 247 10.38 -0.12 -23.04
C ALA A 247 9.98 -0.97 -24.26
N PRO A 248 9.73 -0.34 -25.43
CA PRO A 248 9.30 -1.05 -26.64
C PRO A 248 10.29 -2.12 -27.13
N THR A 249 11.55 -2.04 -26.73
CA THR A 249 12.57 -3.05 -27.01
C THR A 249 12.23 -4.41 -26.39
N LEU A 250 11.42 -4.44 -25.34
CA LEU A 250 10.99 -5.65 -24.63
C LEU A 250 9.64 -6.20 -25.11
N SER A 251 8.97 -5.54 -26.06
CA SER A 251 7.64 -5.92 -26.54
C SER A 251 7.56 -7.36 -27.06
N GLN A 252 8.65 -7.89 -27.64
CA GLN A 252 8.70 -9.28 -28.10
C GLN A 252 8.63 -10.30 -26.95
N LEU A 253 9.09 -9.91 -25.75
CA LEU A 253 9.10 -10.77 -24.56
C LEU A 253 7.78 -10.75 -23.79
N PHE A 254 6.96 -9.72 -24.02
CA PHE A 254 5.62 -9.53 -23.47
C PHE A 254 4.61 -9.31 -24.60
N ASP A 255 4.62 -10.24 -25.55
CA ASP A 255 3.75 -10.21 -26.73
C ASP A 255 2.26 -10.31 -26.36
N ASN A 256 1.39 -10.02 -27.33
CA ASN A 256 -0.07 -10.05 -27.14
C ASN A 256 -0.53 -11.42 -26.60
N LYS A 257 0.09 -12.52 -27.03
CA LYS A 257 -0.22 -13.87 -26.53
C LYS A 257 0.05 -14.02 -25.04
N THR A 258 1.17 -13.48 -24.55
CA THR A 258 1.52 -13.49 -23.13
C THR A 258 0.56 -12.61 -22.34
N GLN A 259 0.19 -11.45 -22.87
CA GLN A 259 -0.79 -10.54 -22.26
C GLN A 259 -2.18 -11.17 -22.16
N ASP A 260 -2.65 -11.83 -23.22
CA ASP A 260 -3.94 -12.52 -23.26
C ASP A 260 -3.98 -13.70 -22.30
N MET A 261 -2.89 -14.45 -22.19
CA MET A 261 -2.75 -15.55 -21.22
C MET A 261 -2.88 -15.04 -19.77
N LEU A 262 -2.24 -13.93 -19.43
CA LEU A 262 -2.36 -13.31 -18.11
C LEU A 262 -3.75 -12.71 -17.87
N LEU A 263 -4.38 -12.14 -18.89
CA LEU A 263 -5.77 -11.67 -18.81
C LEU A 263 -6.75 -12.81 -18.54
N SER A 264 -6.59 -13.94 -19.24
CA SER A 264 -7.38 -15.15 -18.99
C SER A 264 -7.17 -15.68 -17.58
N HIS A 265 -5.91 -15.69 -17.10
CA HIS A 265 -5.59 -16.12 -15.73
C HIS A 265 -6.25 -15.21 -14.69
N ARG A 266 -6.15 -13.88 -14.86
CA ARG A 266 -6.81 -12.87 -14.01
C ARG A 266 -8.33 -13.05 -13.99
N THR A 267 -8.91 -13.32 -15.14
CA THR A 267 -10.35 -13.57 -15.29
C THR A 267 -10.80 -14.82 -14.53
N SER A 268 -10.09 -15.93 -14.70
CA SER A 268 -10.35 -17.18 -13.96
C SER A 268 -10.13 -17.00 -12.47
N HIS A 269 -9.12 -16.23 -12.07
CA HIS A 269 -8.85 -15.90 -10.67
C HIS A 269 -10.04 -15.18 -10.03
N LEU A 270 -10.63 -14.18 -10.70
CA LEU A 270 -11.82 -13.49 -10.21
C LEU A 270 -12.99 -14.44 -10.00
N VAL A 271 -13.27 -15.30 -10.99
CA VAL A 271 -14.38 -16.27 -10.91
C VAL A 271 -14.19 -17.19 -9.70
N ASN A 272 -12.99 -17.72 -9.52
CA ASN A 272 -12.68 -18.59 -8.39
C ASN A 272 -12.82 -17.83 -7.06
N LYS A 273 -12.27 -16.61 -6.96
CA LYS A 273 -12.37 -15.79 -5.76
C LYS A 273 -13.81 -15.45 -5.41
N ALA A 274 -14.64 -15.07 -6.39
CA ALA A 274 -16.05 -14.77 -6.16
C ALA A 274 -16.84 -15.98 -5.62
N GLN A 275 -16.44 -17.21 -5.97
CA GLN A 275 -17.05 -18.45 -5.47
C GLN A 275 -16.55 -18.82 -4.06
N THR A 276 -15.29 -18.54 -3.71
CA THR A 276 -14.70 -18.94 -2.43
C THR A 276 -14.78 -17.86 -1.35
N ILE A 277 -15.03 -16.59 -1.71
CA ILE A 277 -14.90 -15.45 -0.80
C ILE A 277 -15.77 -15.56 0.46
N THR A 278 -16.96 -16.15 0.37
CA THR A 278 -17.85 -16.31 1.53
C THR A 278 -17.25 -17.26 2.57
N ARG A 279 -16.69 -18.39 2.11
CA ARG A 279 -15.98 -19.34 2.99
C ARG A 279 -14.68 -18.75 3.52
N GLU A 280 -13.94 -18.02 2.68
CA GLU A 280 -12.72 -17.32 3.09
C GLU A 280 -13.03 -16.27 4.17
N ALA A 281 -14.09 -15.47 4.01
CA ALA A 281 -14.52 -14.47 4.99
C ALA A 281 -14.86 -15.11 6.35
N GLN A 282 -15.59 -16.22 6.36
CA GLN A 282 -15.89 -16.97 7.59
C GLN A 282 -14.62 -17.50 8.27
N THR A 283 -13.72 -18.09 7.48
CA THR A 283 -12.45 -18.65 7.99
C THR A 283 -11.59 -17.56 8.61
N VAL A 284 -11.47 -16.43 7.91
CA VAL A 284 -10.67 -15.30 8.37
C VAL A 284 -11.30 -14.65 9.60
N ASN A 285 -12.62 -14.52 9.66
CA ASN A 285 -13.29 -14.02 10.86
C ASN A 285 -12.97 -14.88 12.11
N LEU A 286 -13.01 -16.21 11.99
CA LEU A 286 -12.59 -17.11 13.06
C LEU A 286 -11.12 -16.94 13.45
N GLN A 287 -10.24 -16.75 12.48
CA GLN A 287 -8.81 -16.49 12.73
C GLN A 287 -8.60 -15.15 13.46
N VAL A 288 -9.33 -14.10 13.07
CA VAL A 288 -9.28 -12.78 13.72
C VAL A 288 -9.78 -12.88 15.16
N CYS A 289 -10.92 -13.55 15.40
CA CYS A 289 -11.45 -13.76 16.74
C CYS A 289 -10.46 -14.55 17.62
N GLY A 290 -9.90 -15.65 17.11
CA GLY A 290 -8.92 -16.45 17.84
C GLY A 290 -7.62 -15.68 18.13
N TRP A 291 -7.12 -14.92 17.16
CA TRP A 291 -5.97 -14.05 17.36
C TRP A 291 -6.23 -12.96 18.40
N ALA A 292 -7.39 -12.29 18.35
CA ALA A 292 -7.75 -11.25 19.30
C ALA A 292 -7.81 -11.79 20.74
N VAL A 293 -8.43 -12.97 20.94
CA VAL A 293 -8.45 -13.62 22.26
C VAL A 293 -7.04 -13.96 22.76
N ASN A 294 -6.15 -14.43 21.87
CA ASN A 294 -4.76 -14.71 22.24
C ASN A 294 -3.99 -13.44 22.60
N LEU A 295 -4.24 -12.33 21.89
CA LEU A 295 -3.63 -11.04 22.21
C LEU A 295 -4.16 -10.50 23.55
N ASP A 296 -5.47 -10.58 23.80
CA ASP A 296 -6.08 -10.23 25.09
C ASP A 296 -5.46 -11.03 26.24
N ALA A 297 -5.28 -12.33 26.05
CA ALA A 297 -4.65 -13.20 27.05
C ALA A 297 -3.18 -12.82 27.31
N ALA A 298 -2.41 -12.58 26.25
CA ALA A 298 -1.01 -12.14 26.36
C ALA A 298 -0.88 -10.74 26.97
N ALA A 299 -1.85 -9.86 26.75
CA ALA A 299 -1.85 -8.51 27.28
C ALA A 299 -2.02 -8.48 28.81
N LYS A 300 -2.77 -9.41 29.41
CA LYS A 300 -3.01 -9.42 30.87
C LYS A 300 -1.74 -9.53 31.72
N LYS A 301 -0.63 -10.03 31.17
CA LYS A 301 0.63 -10.19 31.90
C LYS A 301 1.38 -8.86 31.95
N HIS A 302 1.73 -8.40 33.15
CA HIS A 302 2.49 -7.16 33.35
C HIS A 302 3.94 -7.30 32.83
N SER A 303 4.51 -6.23 32.28
CA SER A 303 5.87 -6.17 31.70
C SER A 303 6.95 -6.73 32.64
N SER A 304 6.92 -6.33 33.91
CA SER A 304 7.85 -6.79 34.97
C SER A 304 7.89 -8.31 35.21
N GLN A 305 6.87 -9.05 34.76
CA GLN A 305 6.78 -10.51 34.94
C GLN A 305 7.08 -11.29 33.65
N MET A 306 7.39 -10.59 32.55
CA MET A 306 7.63 -11.22 31.25
C MET A 306 8.99 -11.93 31.21
N LYS A 307 8.98 -13.14 30.68
CA LYS A 307 10.16 -13.92 30.30
C LYS A 307 10.37 -13.82 28.78
N ASN A 308 11.53 -14.27 28.31
CA ASN A 308 11.87 -14.29 26.87
C ASN A 308 10.81 -15.01 26.01
N GLN A 309 10.19 -16.07 26.54
CA GLN A 309 9.10 -16.78 25.84
C GLN A 309 7.87 -15.90 25.65
N ASP A 310 7.49 -15.11 26.66
CA ASP A 310 6.36 -14.18 26.58
C ASP A 310 6.64 -13.06 25.58
N LEU A 311 7.86 -12.51 25.57
CA LEU A 311 8.28 -11.48 24.62
C LEU A 311 8.29 -12.00 23.18
N SER A 312 8.77 -13.23 22.98
CA SER A 312 8.73 -13.91 21.67
C SER A 312 7.29 -14.16 21.21
N GLN A 313 6.44 -14.69 22.09
CA GLN A 313 5.02 -14.90 21.78
C GLN A 313 4.35 -13.58 21.42
N ARG A 314 4.65 -12.50 22.15
CA ARG A 314 4.07 -11.18 21.88
C ARG A 314 4.53 -10.62 20.54
N ALA A 315 5.82 -10.72 20.21
CA ALA A 315 6.34 -10.34 18.90
C ALA A 315 5.62 -11.11 17.77
N SER A 316 5.41 -12.42 17.95
CA SER A 316 4.70 -13.26 16.99
C SER A 316 3.22 -12.88 16.85
N LEU A 317 2.52 -12.57 17.96
CA LEU A 317 1.12 -12.13 17.91
C LEU A 317 0.96 -10.78 17.22
N LEU A 318 1.89 -9.84 17.44
CA LEU A 318 1.91 -8.56 16.73
C LEU A 318 2.12 -8.77 15.22
N LEU A 319 2.99 -9.70 14.83
CA LEU A 319 3.21 -10.05 13.44
C LEU A 319 1.99 -10.74 12.81
N GLN A 320 1.37 -11.67 13.53
CA GLN A 320 0.20 -12.41 13.06
C GLN A 320 -0.98 -11.48 12.75
N GLY A 321 -1.26 -10.50 13.61
CA GLY A 321 -2.33 -9.53 13.38
C GLY A 321 -2.10 -8.70 12.12
N MET A 322 -0.85 -8.34 11.83
CA MET A 322 -0.47 -7.65 10.60
C MET A 322 -0.64 -8.51 9.35
N ILE A 323 -0.21 -9.78 9.41
CA ILE A 323 -0.39 -10.72 8.31
C ILE A 323 -1.88 -10.91 8.00
N LEU A 324 -2.72 -11.05 9.04
CA LEU A 324 -4.18 -11.13 8.88
C LEU A 324 -4.74 -9.85 8.25
N ALA A 325 -4.34 -8.67 8.73
CA ALA A 325 -4.80 -7.39 8.20
C ALA A 325 -4.49 -7.22 6.71
N HIS A 326 -3.23 -7.44 6.30
CA HIS A 326 -2.84 -7.37 4.89
C HIS A 326 -3.54 -8.43 4.04
N THR A 327 -3.78 -9.63 4.59
CA THR A 327 -4.51 -10.69 3.89
C THR A 327 -5.94 -10.30 3.59
N ILE A 328 -6.62 -9.75 4.58
CA ILE A 328 -7.97 -9.23 4.42
C ILE A 328 -7.99 -8.07 3.42
N LYS A 329 -7.10 -7.08 3.60
CA LYS A 329 -7.02 -5.90 2.73
C LYS A 329 -6.83 -6.28 1.27
N TYR A 330 -5.86 -7.15 0.97
CA TYR A 330 -5.64 -7.61 -0.40
C TYR A 330 -6.84 -8.36 -0.98
N ASN A 331 -7.53 -9.20 -0.20
CA ASN A 331 -8.73 -9.89 -0.69
C ASN A 331 -9.84 -8.89 -1.02
N ILE A 332 -10.04 -7.87 -0.18
CA ILE A 332 -10.99 -6.77 -0.42
C ILE A 332 -10.62 -6.03 -1.71
N GLU A 333 -9.40 -5.52 -1.80
CA GLU A 333 -8.93 -4.74 -2.95
C GLU A 333 -8.96 -5.57 -4.25
N THR A 334 -8.53 -6.83 -4.19
CA THR A 334 -8.51 -7.74 -5.35
C THR A 334 -9.91 -7.95 -5.90
N VAL A 335 -10.88 -8.31 -5.05
CA VAL A 335 -12.25 -8.60 -5.50
C VAL A 335 -12.90 -7.33 -6.02
N LEU A 336 -12.84 -6.23 -5.27
CA LEU A 336 -13.46 -4.96 -5.64
C LEU A 336 -12.87 -4.42 -6.96
N ASN A 337 -11.56 -4.28 -7.04
CA ASN A 337 -10.91 -3.66 -8.20
C ASN A 337 -10.96 -4.54 -9.45
N LEU A 338 -10.90 -5.87 -9.34
CA LEU A 338 -11.02 -6.74 -10.51
C LEU A 338 -12.44 -6.72 -11.10
N HIS A 339 -13.49 -6.67 -10.27
CA HIS A 339 -14.86 -6.54 -10.77
C HIS A 339 -15.02 -5.27 -11.62
N THR A 340 -14.51 -4.14 -11.12
CA THR A 340 -14.51 -2.86 -11.85
C THR A 340 -13.64 -2.92 -13.10
N THR A 341 -12.40 -3.39 -13.00
CA THR A 341 -11.43 -3.38 -14.11
C THR A 341 -11.83 -4.34 -15.25
N LEU A 342 -12.43 -5.48 -14.93
CA LEU A 342 -12.89 -6.46 -15.92
C LEU A 342 -14.34 -6.19 -16.39
N GLY A 343 -15.01 -5.16 -15.85
CA GLY A 343 -16.40 -4.84 -16.18
C GLY A 343 -17.38 -5.97 -15.86
N ARG A 344 -17.11 -6.75 -14.80
CA ARG A 344 -17.94 -7.90 -14.41
C ARG A 344 -18.81 -7.57 -13.21
N PRO A 345 -20.13 -7.83 -13.25
CA PRO A 345 -21.01 -7.54 -12.12
C PRO A 345 -20.65 -8.41 -10.91
N MET A 346 -20.85 -7.84 -9.72
CA MET A 346 -20.65 -8.51 -8.45
C MET A 346 -21.99 -8.98 -7.89
N GLY A 347 -22.08 -10.26 -7.49
CA GLY A 347 -23.29 -10.78 -6.85
C GLY A 347 -23.46 -10.25 -5.43
N LYS A 348 -24.71 -10.14 -4.95
CA LYS A 348 -25.02 -9.64 -3.60
C LYS A 348 -24.30 -10.41 -2.49
N ALA A 349 -24.25 -11.73 -2.57
CA ALA A 349 -23.56 -12.56 -1.58
C ALA A 349 -22.04 -12.27 -1.52
N CYS A 350 -21.43 -12.02 -2.68
CA CYS A 350 -20.02 -11.63 -2.79
C CYS A 350 -19.80 -10.25 -2.14
N ALA A 351 -20.63 -9.26 -2.46
CA ALA A 351 -20.57 -7.91 -1.88
C ALA A 351 -20.70 -7.94 -0.35
N VAL A 352 -21.68 -8.68 0.18
CA VAL A 352 -21.85 -8.86 1.64
C VAL A 352 -20.63 -9.53 2.27
N SER A 353 -20.05 -10.55 1.63
CA SER A 353 -18.86 -11.23 2.14
C SER A 353 -17.64 -10.31 2.19
N VAL A 354 -17.47 -9.43 1.19
CA VAL A 354 -16.43 -8.39 1.19
C VAL A 354 -16.67 -7.40 2.33
N CYS A 355 -17.90 -7.01 2.60
CA CYS A 355 -18.22 -6.15 3.74
C CYS A 355 -17.89 -6.80 5.10
N HIS A 356 -18.14 -8.10 5.28
CA HIS A 356 -17.71 -8.82 6.50
C HIS A 356 -16.18 -8.91 6.63
N LEU A 357 -15.44 -8.94 5.51
CA LEU A 357 -13.99 -8.81 5.53
C LEU A 357 -13.57 -7.41 5.99
N ILE A 358 -14.24 -6.35 5.53
CA ILE A 358 -14.00 -4.97 5.97
C ILE A 358 -14.23 -4.83 7.48
N GLU A 359 -15.32 -5.38 8.00
CA GLU A 359 -15.59 -5.42 9.44
C GLU A 359 -14.48 -6.14 10.21
N SER A 360 -14.03 -7.30 9.70
CA SER A 360 -12.95 -8.07 10.30
C SER A 360 -11.63 -7.29 10.31
N LEU A 361 -11.36 -6.50 9.27
CA LEU A 361 -10.19 -5.62 9.20
C LEU A 361 -10.23 -4.53 10.28
N LYS A 362 -11.41 -3.93 10.48
CA LYS A 362 -11.62 -2.93 11.54
C LYS A 362 -11.67 -3.53 12.94
N ALA A 363 -12.07 -4.78 13.09
CA ALA A 363 -11.93 -5.52 14.34
C ALA A 363 -10.46 -5.73 14.72
N ILE A 364 -9.57 -5.95 13.75
CA ILE A 364 -8.12 -6.01 13.98
C ILE A 364 -7.61 -4.65 14.48
N GLU A 365 -7.93 -3.56 13.78
CA GLU A 365 -7.53 -2.21 14.19
C GLU A 365 -7.98 -1.88 15.61
N ASN A 366 -9.26 -2.12 15.91
CA ASN A 366 -9.84 -1.88 17.22
C ASN A 366 -9.16 -2.73 18.30
N THR A 367 -8.79 -3.97 17.99
CA THR A 367 -8.05 -4.84 18.92
C THR A 367 -6.66 -4.25 19.27
N TYR A 368 -5.92 -3.74 18.29
CA TYR A 368 -4.67 -3.02 18.57
C TYR A 368 -4.90 -1.75 19.38
N HIS A 369 -5.91 -0.95 19.01
CA HIS A 369 -6.24 0.31 19.68
C HIS A 369 -6.64 0.09 21.15
N ARG A 370 -7.50 -0.89 21.42
CA ARG A 370 -7.95 -1.27 22.77
C ARG A 370 -6.79 -1.64 23.69
N HIS A 371 -5.73 -2.23 23.14
CA HIS A 371 -4.52 -2.61 23.89
C HIS A 371 -3.39 -1.60 23.80
N SER A 372 -3.61 -0.42 23.22
CA SER A 372 -2.56 0.58 22.96
C SER A 372 -1.75 0.96 24.19
N SER A 373 -2.39 1.16 25.35
CA SER A 373 -1.71 1.49 26.61
C SER A 373 -0.80 0.35 27.11
N LEU A 374 -1.28 -0.89 27.06
CA LEU A 374 -0.50 -2.08 27.45
C LEU A 374 0.59 -2.41 26.43
N LEU A 375 0.35 -2.14 25.15
CA LEU A 375 1.37 -2.23 24.11
C LEU A 375 2.45 -1.18 24.35
N ALA A 376 2.11 0.05 24.73
CA ALA A 376 3.10 1.09 25.03
C ALA A 376 4.06 0.68 26.16
N ASP A 377 3.57 0.00 27.20
CA ASP A 377 4.40 -0.51 28.30
C ASP A 377 5.31 -1.69 27.89
N SER A 378 4.81 -2.60 27.05
CA SER A 378 5.51 -3.84 26.71
C SER A 378 6.38 -3.80 25.46
N LEU A 379 6.07 -2.91 24.52
CA LEU A 379 6.75 -2.80 23.23
C LEU A 379 8.24 -2.48 23.37
N PRO A 380 8.70 -1.61 24.31
CA PRO A 380 10.13 -1.40 24.55
C PRO A 380 10.87 -2.69 24.89
N HIS A 381 10.25 -3.58 25.68
CA HIS A 381 10.84 -4.87 26.04
C HIS A 381 10.87 -5.84 24.86
N VAL A 382 9.85 -5.84 24.01
CA VAL A 382 9.84 -6.62 22.77
C VAL A 382 10.95 -6.16 21.82
N ILE A 383 11.10 -4.84 21.65
CA ILE A 383 12.16 -4.23 20.84
C ILE A 383 13.53 -4.64 21.39
N GLN A 384 13.74 -4.50 22.71
CA GLN A 384 14.99 -4.90 23.36
C GLN A 384 15.30 -6.39 23.17
N TYR A 385 14.30 -7.26 23.32
CA TYR A 385 14.44 -8.70 23.11
C TYR A 385 14.85 -9.04 21.66
N LEU A 386 14.25 -8.39 20.66
CA LEU A 386 14.61 -8.56 19.26
C LEU A 386 16.01 -8.02 18.97
N THR A 387 16.36 -6.85 19.50
CA THR A 387 17.71 -6.27 19.42
C THR A 387 18.76 -7.22 20.00
N CYS A 388 18.50 -7.83 21.17
CA CYS A 388 19.41 -8.81 21.77
C CYS A 388 19.63 -10.05 20.88
N GLN A 389 18.60 -10.50 20.16
CA GLN A 389 18.74 -11.61 19.21
C GLN A 389 19.63 -11.23 18.02
N VAL A 390 19.44 -10.03 17.45
CA VAL A 390 20.31 -9.51 16.38
C VAL A 390 21.75 -9.42 16.89
N LEU A 391 21.96 -8.86 18.08
CA LEU A 391 23.28 -8.72 18.70
C LEU A 391 23.97 -10.07 18.92
N SER A 392 23.23 -11.11 19.31
CA SER A 392 23.77 -12.47 19.49
C SER A 392 24.36 -13.01 18.19
N ILE A 393 23.62 -12.88 17.08
CA ILE A 393 24.07 -13.31 15.74
C ILE A 393 25.30 -12.51 15.30
N VAL A 394 25.26 -11.19 15.46
CA VAL A 394 26.37 -10.27 15.10
C VAL A 394 27.62 -10.58 15.93
N THR A 395 27.48 -10.85 17.23
CA THR A 395 28.59 -11.18 18.12
C THR A 395 29.22 -12.52 17.73
N ALA A 396 28.39 -13.52 17.40
CA ALA A 396 28.88 -14.81 16.91
C ALA A 396 29.62 -14.69 15.56
N ALA A 397 29.17 -13.80 14.67
CA ALA A 397 29.88 -13.52 13.43
C ALA A 397 31.24 -12.83 13.70
N LYS A 398 31.26 -11.84 14.59
CA LYS A 398 32.45 -11.07 14.98
C LYS A 398 33.53 -11.95 15.60
N THR A 399 33.18 -12.88 16.49
CA THR A 399 34.15 -13.82 17.08
C THR A 399 34.77 -14.74 16.04
N ARG A 400 33.98 -15.23 15.07
CA ARG A 400 34.49 -16.04 13.96
C ARG A 400 35.48 -15.25 13.09
N VAL A 401 35.11 -14.04 12.66
CA VAL A 401 35.98 -13.20 11.81
C VAL A 401 37.27 -12.81 12.55
N SER A 402 37.19 -12.51 13.85
CA SER A 402 38.36 -12.12 14.67
C SER A 402 39.33 -13.27 14.92
N SER A 403 38.87 -14.52 14.87
CA SER A 403 39.72 -15.71 15.10
C SER A 403 40.65 -16.02 13.93
N ALA A 404 40.38 -15.46 12.74
CA ALA A 404 41.17 -15.67 11.54
C ALA A 404 42.22 -14.56 11.36
N ARG A 405 43.27 -14.82 10.54
CA ARG A 405 44.31 -13.83 10.24
C ARG A 405 43.69 -12.53 9.68
N LEU A 406 43.95 -11.40 10.31
CA LEU A 406 43.41 -10.11 9.88
C LEU A 406 44.08 -9.62 8.57
N ASP A 407 43.25 -9.30 7.59
CA ASP A 407 43.59 -8.56 6.38
C ASP A 407 42.67 -7.34 6.24
N GLY A 408 42.88 -6.51 5.20
CA GLY A 408 42.08 -5.30 5.00
C GLY A 408 40.57 -5.59 4.86
N GLN A 409 40.22 -6.64 4.12
CA GLN A 409 38.83 -7.05 3.92
C GLN A 409 38.15 -7.48 5.23
N ARG A 410 38.82 -8.30 6.06
CA ARG A 410 38.31 -8.71 7.37
C ARG A 410 38.21 -7.55 8.34
N LEU A 411 39.11 -6.57 8.26
CA LEU A 411 39.03 -5.35 9.05
C LEU A 411 37.74 -4.57 8.70
N ASP A 412 37.43 -4.42 7.41
CA ASP A 412 36.21 -3.76 6.95
C ASP A 412 34.94 -4.49 7.43
N ILE A 413 34.92 -5.83 7.33
CA ILE A 413 33.83 -6.66 7.87
C ILE A 413 33.66 -6.45 9.39
N LEU A 414 34.75 -6.44 10.16
CA LEU A 414 34.71 -6.20 11.60
C LEU A 414 34.21 -4.80 11.95
N MET A 415 34.61 -3.78 11.18
CA MET A 415 34.13 -2.41 11.36
C MET A 415 32.63 -2.30 11.04
N ALA A 416 32.16 -2.99 10.00
CA ALA A 416 30.74 -3.05 9.67
C ALA A 416 29.93 -3.73 10.79
N LEU A 417 30.40 -4.84 11.33
CA LEU A 417 29.76 -5.52 12.49
C LEU A 417 29.77 -4.64 13.74
N ASN A 418 30.86 -3.89 14.01
CA ASN A 418 30.91 -2.90 15.10
C ASN A 418 29.89 -1.78 14.92
N LEU A 419 29.72 -1.29 13.68
CA LEU A 419 28.72 -0.28 13.38
C LEU A 419 27.30 -0.80 13.64
N VAL A 420 27.00 -2.05 13.27
CA VAL A 420 25.72 -2.70 13.57
C VAL A 420 25.50 -2.75 15.09
N GLU A 421 26.50 -3.19 15.86
CA GLU A 421 26.45 -3.24 17.33
C GLU A 421 26.16 -1.85 17.95
N GLN A 422 26.85 -0.81 17.47
CA GLN A 422 26.64 0.57 17.91
C GLN A 422 25.23 1.08 17.57
N MET A 423 24.71 0.80 16.38
CA MET A 423 23.37 1.25 15.98
C MET A 423 22.26 0.56 16.78
N LEU A 424 22.46 -0.72 17.15
CA LEU A 424 21.55 -1.50 17.99
C LEU A 424 21.51 -1.04 19.45
N SER A 425 22.54 -0.33 19.92
CA SER A 425 22.66 0.11 21.33
C SER A 425 21.70 1.21 21.77
N GLY A 426 20.89 1.79 20.88
CA GLY A 426 19.86 2.76 21.29
C GLY A 426 18.55 2.59 20.54
N CYS A 427 17.77 3.67 20.42
CA CYS A 427 16.41 3.60 19.89
C CYS A 427 16.39 3.07 18.45
N GLY A 428 15.39 2.23 18.14
CA GLY A 428 15.21 1.66 16.81
C GLY A 428 14.60 2.66 15.83
N THR A 429 15.25 3.79 15.55
CA THR A 429 14.77 4.76 14.54
C THR A 429 14.95 4.22 13.12
N LYS A 430 14.23 4.81 12.14
CA LYS A 430 14.32 4.42 10.73
C LYS A 430 15.74 4.53 10.20
N GLU A 431 16.44 5.60 10.57
CA GLU A 431 17.81 5.90 10.14
C GLU A 431 18.79 4.86 10.68
N ARG A 432 18.68 4.49 11.97
CA ARG A 432 19.55 3.48 12.57
C ARG A 432 19.33 2.11 11.97
N ARG A 433 18.06 1.72 11.74
CA ARG A 433 17.74 0.44 11.10
C ARG A 433 18.20 0.40 9.64
N LEU A 434 18.13 1.53 8.92
CA LEU A 434 18.71 1.65 7.58
C LEU A 434 20.23 1.45 7.60
N VAL A 435 20.94 2.12 8.51
CA VAL A 435 22.40 1.96 8.67
C VAL A 435 22.74 0.51 9.01
N ILE A 436 21.97 -0.15 9.89
CA ILE A 436 22.14 -1.59 10.19
C ILE A 436 22.03 -2.43 8.92
N ARG A 437 21.01 -2.23 8.07
CA ARG A 437 20.85 -3.01 6.83
C ARG A 437 22.00 -2.79 5.85
N VAL A 438 22.47 -1.55 5.68
CA VAL A 438 23.62 -1.23 4.81
C VAL A 438 24.90 -1.85 5.36
N ALA A 439 25.15 -1.72 6.67
CA ALA A 439 26.33 -2.28 7.31
C ALA A 439 26.32 -3.82 7.26
N LEU A 440 25.15 -4.47 7.37
CA LEU A 440 25.02 -5.92 7.21
C LEU A 440 25.31 -6.39 5.78
N SER A 441 24.92 -5.62 4.76
CA SER A 441 25.33 -5.91 3.37
C SER A 441 26.85 -5.97 3.23
N LEU A 442 27.56 -5.01 3.83
CA LEU A 442 29.03 -5.00 3.84
C LEU A 442 29.62 -6.12 4.73
N ALA A 443 29.04 -6.35 5.90
CA ALA A 443 29.50 -7.40 6.82
C ALA A 443 29.32 -8.81 6.24
N ASN A 444 28.39 -9.01 5.30
CA ASN A 444 28.19 -10.29 4.63
C ASN A 444 29.18 -10.55 3.49
N GLN A 445 30.15 -9.66 3.27
CA GLN A 445 31.23 -9.89 2.32
C GLN A 445 31.97 -11.20 2.63
N ALA A 446 32.38 -11.92 1.58
CA ALA A 446 33.06 -13.23 1.70
C ALA A 446 32.27 -14.26 2.54
N ARG A 447 30.94 -14.12 2.62
CA ARG A 447 30.03 -15.01 3.39
C ARG A 447 30.43 -15.15 4.87
N ALA A 448 30.83 -14.05 5.50
CA ALA A 448 31.16 -14.05 6.93
C ALA A 448 29.96 -14.42 7.83
N LEU A 449 28.74 -14.16 7.36
CA LEU A 449 27.50 -14.66 7.95
C LEU A 449 27.10 -15.97 7.26
N LYS A 450 26.78 -17.00 8.04
CA LYS A 450 26.27 -18.28 7.50
C LYS A 450 24.86 -18.09 6.93
N ASP A 451 24.46 -18.93 5.99
CA ASP A 451 23.11 -18.87 5.40
C ASP A 451 21.99 -19.00 6.46
N GLU A 452 22.21 -19.83 7.50
CA GLU A 452 21.31 -19.94 8.65
C GLU A 452 21.24 -18.65 9.48
N ASP A 453 22.39 -18.01 9.72
CA ASP A 453 22.48 -16.74 10.44
C ASP A 453 21.75 -15.63 9.65
N ILE A 454 21.96 -15.56 8.34
CA ILE A 454 21.29 -14.61 7.44
C ILE A 454 19.77 -14.82 7.47
N SER A 455 19.31 -16.07 7.35
CA SER A 455 17.88 -16.40 7.37
C SER A 455 17.23 -15.98 8.69
N SER A 456 17.89 -16.26 9.81
CA SER A 456 17.44 -15.84 11.15
C SER A 456 17.43 -14.31 11.29
N LEU A 457 18.51 -13.65 10.86
CA LEU A 457 18.67 -12.21 10.92
C LEU A 457 17.58 -11.48 10.15
N LEU A 458 17.22 -11.94 8.95
CA LEU A 458 16.14 -11.37 8.15
C LEU A 458 14.78 -11.43 8.87
N VAL A 459 14.48 -12.54 9.54
CA VAL A 459 13.24 -12.70 10.31
C VAL A 459 13.23 -11.77 11.51
N VAL A 460 14.32 -11.71 12.29
CA VAL A 460 14.39 -10.88 13.49
C VAL A 460 14.36 -9.38 13.14
N LEU A 461 15.09 -8.94 12.11
CA LEU A 461 15.07 -7.55 11.65
C LEU A 461 13.68 -7.13 11.17
N ARG A 462 12.95 -8.01 10.48
CA ARG A 462 11.57 -7.74 10.07
C ARG A 462 10.63 -7.56 11.26
N ARG A 463 10.75 -8.43 12.27
CA ARG A 463 9.98 -8.31 13.52
C ARG A 463 10.34 -7.01 14.25
N LEU A 464 11.61 -6.61 14.23
CA LEU A 464 12.10 -5.37 14.82
C LEU A 464 11.53 -4.15 14.09
N ASP A 465 11.55 -4.14 12.75
CA ASP A 465 10.93 -3.09 11.93
C ASP A 465 9.45 -2.92 12.25
N LEU A 466 8.72 -4.05 12.36
CA LEU A 466 7.30 -4.01 12.73
C LEU A 466 7.11 -3.47 14.14
N ALA A 467 7.88 -3.96 15.12
CA ALA A 467 7.75 -3.53 16.51
C ALA A 467 8.01 -2.02 16.67
N CYS A 468 9.00 -1.48 15.96
CA CYS A 468 9.32 -0.06 16.01
C CYS A 468 8.27 0.85 15.35
N GLU A 469 7.42 0.31 14.46
CA GLU A 469 6.45 1.08 13.68
C GLU A 469 5.02 0.53 13.78
N VAL A 470 4.71 -0.21 14.85
CA VAL A 470 3.46 -0.98 14.93
C VAL A 470 2.21 -0.12 14.71
N GLN A 471 2.16 1.10 15.26
CA GLN A 471 0.99 1.96 15.16
C GLN A 471 0.74 2.46 13.74
N SER A 472 1.78 2.92 13.03
CA SER A 472 1.66 3.37 11.64
C SER A 472 1.37 2.20 10.70
N ARG A 473 2.07 1.07 10.92
CA ARG A 473 1.87 -0.17 10.15
C ARG A 473 0.43 -0.67 10.24
N VAL A 474 -0.12 -0.74 11.46
CA VAL A 474 -1.51 -1.16 11.66
C VAL A 474 -2.46 -0.22 10.93
N ARG A 475 -2.30 1.10 11.10
CA ARG A 475 -3.14 2.11 10.43
C ARG A 475 -3.15 1.95 8.90
N ASP A 476 -1.97 1.74 8.30
CA ASP A 476 -1.86 1.58 6.85
C ASP A 476 -2.46 0.25 6.37
N ALA A 477 -2.28 -0.82 7.13
CA ALA A 477 -2.81 -2.15 6.84
C ALA A 477 -4.33 -2.26 7.02
N THR A 478 -4.92 -1.44 7.90
CA THR A 478 -6.37 -1.44 8.20
C THR A 478 -7.11 -0.25 7.57
N ASN A 479 -6.44 0.51 6.70
CA ASN A 479 -7.05 1.62 5.96
C ASN A 479 -8.03 1.09 4.89
N CYS A 480 -9.30 1.49 5.02
CA CYS A 480 -10.43 1.13 4.18
C CYS A 480 -10.90 2.26 3.24
N SER A 481 -10.07 3.27 2.98
CA SER A 481 -10.39 4.39 2.06
C SER A 481 -10.80 3.94 0.64
N ILE A 482 -10.47 2.71 0.25
CA ILE A 482 -11.00 2.08 -0.98
C ILE A 482 -12.53 2.09 -1.03
N LEU A 483 -13.23 2.10 0.11
CA LEU A 483 -14.69 2.19 0.18
C LEU A 483 -15.24 3.40 -0.54
N TYR A 484 -14.54 4.54 -0.57
CA TYR A 484 -14.99 5.71 -1.33
C TYR A 484 -15.20 5.38 -2.82
N HIS A 485 -14.29 4.58 -3.39
CA HIS A 485 -14.33 4.17 -4.80
C HIS A 485 -15.39 3.08 -5.07
N HIS A 486 -15.76 2.31 -4.04
CA HIS A 486 -16.66 1.15 -4.15
C HIS A 486 -17.91 1.27 -3.27
N ARG A 487 -18.30 2.50 -2.91
CA ARG A 487 -19.41 2.79 -1.96
C ARG A 487 -20.77 2.23 -2.40
N VAL A 488 -20.91 1.89 -3.68
CA VAL A 488 -22.07 1.20 -4.27
C VAL A 488 -22.40 -0.15 -3.60
N ILE A 489 -21.47 -0.76 -2.86
CA ILE A 489 -21.72 -2.00 -2.11
C ILE A 489 -22.47 -1.78 -0.78
N LEU A 490 -22.46 -0.55 -0.25
CA LEU A 490 -23.02 -0.24 1.07
C LEU A 490 -24.53 -0.51 1.17
N PRO A 491 -25.39 -0.13 0.18
CA PRO A 491 -26.82 -0.44 0.24
C PRO A 491 -27.09 -1.95 0.33
N ALA A 492 -26.37 -2.76 -0.45
CA ALA A 492 -26.53 -4.21 -0.45
C ALA A 492 -26.15 -4.84 0.90
N TYR A 493 -25.13 -4.28 1.55
CA TYR A 493 -24.71 -4.66 2.89
C TYR A 493 -25.72 -4.22 3.96
N LEU A 494 -26.17 -2.97 3.95
CA LEU A 494 -27.11 -2.45 4.96
C LEU A 494 -28.47 -3.17 4.89
N ASP A 495 -28.96 -3.46 3.68
CA ASP A 495 -30.16 -4.29 3.48
C ASP A 495 -29.98 -5.69 4.08
N HIS A 496 -28.82 -6.31 3.88
CA HIS A 496 -28.51 -7.61 4.47
C HIS A 496 -28.39 -7.54 6.00
N TYR A 497 -27.66 -6.54 6.51
CA TYR A 497 -27.48 -6.29 7.94
C TYR A 497 -28.82 -6.16 8.66
N PHE A 498 -29.73 -5.34 8.12
CA PHE A 498 -31.05 -5.18 8.73
C PHE A 498 -31.84 -6.49 8.66
N LYS A 499 -31.71 -7.29 7.60
CA LYS A 499 -32.45 -8.56 7.45
C LYS A 499 -31.98 -9.65 8.42
N SER A 500 -30.68 -9.77 8.68
CA SER A 500 -30.14 -10.83 9.55
C SER A 500 -30.21 -10.48 11.04
N LEU A 501 -29.80 -9.27 11.44
CA LEU A 501 -29.68 -8.83 12.85
C LEU A 501 -28.85 -9.75 13.77
N ASP A 502 -28.05 -10.68 13.23
CA ASP A 502 -27.28 -11.65 14.03
C ASP A 502 -26.18 -11.00 14.89
N ASN A 503 -25.53 -9.95 14.38
CA ASN A 503 -24.47 -9.22 15.08
C ASN A 503 -24.59 -7.71 14.84
N VAL A 504 -25.53 -7.11 15.56
CA VAL A 504 -25.93 -5.71 15.37
C VAL A 504 -24.78 -4.73 15.62
N HIS A 505 -23.80 -5.06 16.47
CA HIS A 505 -22.67 -4.17 16.75
C HIS A 505 -21.67 -4.03 15.60
N CYS A 506 -21.67 -4.94 14.61
CA CYS A 506 -20.75 -4.88 13.48
C CYS A 506 -20.88 -3.60 12.64
N ILE A 507 -22.04 -2.93 12.68
CA ILE A 507 -22.25 -1.65 11.99
C ILE A 507 -21.24 -0.58 12.43
N HIS A 508 -20.78 -0.60 13.68
CA HIS A 508 -19.75 0.32 14.16
C HIS A 508 -18.42 0.13 13.43
N PHE A 509 -18.06 -1.12 13.10
CA PHE A 509 -16.86 -1.40 12.31
C PHE A 509 -17.01 -0.94 10.87
N MET A 510 -18.19 -1.13 10.26
CA MET A 510 -18.45 -0.61 8.91
C MET A 510 -18.36 0.93 8.87
N LEU A 511 -18.96 1.62 9.84
CA LEU A 511 -18.88 3.07 9.92
C LEU A 511 -17.46 3.58 10.23
N ALA A 512 -16.70 2.85 11.05
CA ALA A 512 -15.27 3.11 11.22
C ALA A 512 -14.48 2.95 9.91
N ALA A 513 -14.85 1.99 9.05
CA ALA A 513 -14.27 1.85 7.72
C ALA A 513 -14.63 3.03 6.79
N VAL A 514 -15.86 3.53 6.87
CA VAL A 514 -16.28 4.75 6.14
C VAL A 514 -15.47 5.96 6.63
N GLN A 515 -15.16 6.05 7.93
CA GLN A 515 -14.40 7.16 8.50
C GLN A 515 -13.00 7.31 7.87
N ASP A 516 -12.35 6.21 7.45
CA ASP A 516 -11.04 6.27 6.79
C ASP A 516 -11.04 7.05 5.47
N CYS A 517 -12.20 7.13 4.82
CA CYS A 517 -12.33 7.91 3.59
C CYS A 517 -12.12 9.40 3.87
N ALA A 518 -12.42 9.88 5.09
CA ALA A 518 -12.39 11.30 5.44
C ALA A 518 -11.04 11.95 5.14
N ILE A 519 -9.93 11.29 5.49
CA ILE A 519 -8.58 11.83 5.31
C ILE A 519 -8.31 12.18 3.83
N GLN A 520 -8.72 11.31 2.91
CA GLN A 520 -8.53 11.55 1.47
C GLN A 520 -9.46 12.66 0.95
N LEU A 521 -10.69 12.73 1.46
CA LEU A 521 -11.66 13.74 1.03
C LEU A 521 -11.29 15.14 1.55
N GLU A 522 -10.80 15.25 2.78
CA GLU A 522 -10.33 16.51 3.38
C GLU A 522 -9.07 17.07 2.72
N THR A 523 -8.28 16.23 2.05
CA THR A 523 -7.09 16.65 1.31
C THR A 523 -7.40 17.11 -0.12
N CYS A 524 -8.67 17.06 -0.53
CA CYS A 524 -9.14 17.56 -1.82
C CYS A 524 -8.77 19.04 -2.02
N ARG A 525 -8.17 19.36 -3.18
CA ARG A 525 -7.72 20.71 -3.53
C ARG A 525 -8.47 21.36 -4.69
N HIS A 526 -9.29 20.62 -5.44
CA HIS A 526 -9.95 21.14 -6.65
C HIS A 526 -11.23 21.93 -6.34
N LEU A 527 -11.84 21.70 -5.17
CA LEU A 527 -13.03 22.43 -4.72
C LEU A 527 -12.65 23.73 -4.01
N GLU A 528 -13.63 24.62 -3.87
CA GLU A 528 -13.45 25.89 -3.15
C GLU A 528 -13.25 25.69 -1.65
N HIS A 529 -13.96 24.72 -1.10
CA HIS A 529 -13.86 24.32 0.30
C HIS A 529 -13.46 22.85 0.37
N SER A 530 -12.40 22.54 1.10
CA SER A 530 -11.89 21.16 1.25
C SER A 530 -12.89 20.21 1.93
N GLN A 531 -13.87 20.77 2.65
CA GLN A 531 -14.91 20.00 3.35
C GLN A 531 -16.10 19.62 2.46
N GLN A 532 -16.27 20.25 1.29
CA GLN A 532 -17.46 20.03 0.46
C GLN A 532 -17.58 18.56 0.04
N LEU A 533 -16.50 17.96 -0.47
CA LEU A 533 -16.50 16.56 -0.90
C LEU A 533 -16.78 15.59 0.27
N LEU A 534 -16.27 15.93 1.46
CA LEU A 534 -16.54 15.15 2.67
C LEU A 534 -18.02 15.23 3.06
N GLN A 535 -18.61 16.41 2.96
CA GLN A 535 -20.01 16.64 3.30
C GLN A 535 -20.95 15.93 2.31
N ASP A 536 -20.67 16.02 1.00
CA ASP A 536 -21.44 15.31 -0.03
C ASP A 536 -21.40 13.79 0.20
N PHE A 537 -20.21 13.24 0.49
CA PHE A 537 -20.05 11.83 0.81
C PHE A 537 -20.77 11.44 2.11
N LYS A 538 -20.75 12.31 3.12
CA LYS A 538 -21.46 12.10 4.38
C LYS A 538 -22.97 12.05 4.18
N GLU A 539 -23.52 12.95 3.39
CA GLU A 539 -24.95 12.98 3.07
C GLU A 539 -25.37 11.74 2.28
N GLU A 540 -24.55 11.29 1.32
CA GLU A 540 -24.77 10.05 0.57
C GLU A 540 -24.82 8.82 1.50
N VAL A 541 -23.81 8.64 2.36
CA VAL A 541 -23.76 7.48 3.28
C VAL A 541 -24.86 7.57 4.34
N TYR A 542 -25.17 8.77 4.84
CA TYR A 542 -26.30 8.96 5.75
C TYR A 542 -27.63 8.59 5.08
N GLY A 543 -27.81 8.95 3.81
CA GLY A 543 -28.97 8.55 3.01
C GLY A 543 -29.16 7.04 2.98
N TYR A 544 -28.07 6.28 2.73
CA TYR A 544 -28.13 4.81 2.78
C TYR A 544 -28.45 4.28 4.18
N LEU A 545 -27.81 4.82 5.22
CA LEU A 545 -28.09 4.40 6.60
C LEU A 545 -29.54 4.66 6.97
N LYS A 546 -30.08 5.81 6.57
CA LYS A 546 -31.46 6.19 6.82
C LYS A 546 -32.43 5.24 6.12
N GLU A 547 -32.29 5.06 4.82
CA GLU A 547 -33.21 4.25 4.00
C GLU A 547 -33.21 2.77 4.41
N TYR A 548 -32.03 2.17 4.62
CA TYR A 548 -31.90 0.72 4.80
C TYR A 548 -31.91 0.27 6.26
N VAL A 549 -31.67 1.16 7.22
CA VAL A 549 -31.61 0.80 8.65
C VAL A 549 -32.60 1.62 9.47
N LEU A 550 -32.53 2.96 9.45
CA LEU A 550 -33.33 3.78 10.37
C LEU A 550 -34.82 3.72 10.02
N ASP A 551 -35.18 4.00 8.76
CA ASP A 551 -36.56 3.96 8.30
C ASP A 551 -37.15 2.55 8.45
N LYS A 552 -36.35 1.51 8.17
CA LYS A 552 -36.76 0.11 8.36
C LYS A 552 -36.92 -0.29 9.83
N THR A 553 -36.11 0.26 10.72
CA THR A 553 -36.31 0.09 12.17
C THR A 553 -37.60 0.76 12.61
N CYS A 554 -37.86 2.00 12.16
CA CYS A 554 -39.10 2.72 12.45
C CYS A 554 -40.34 1.98 11.96
N GLU A 555 -40.35 1.53 10.69
CA GLU A 555 -41.43 0.72 10.11
C GLU A 555 -41.70 -0.56 10.93
N ALA A 556 -40.64 -1.24 11.38
CA ALA A 556 -40.74 -2.45 12.19
C ALA A 556 -41.28 -2.17 13.59
N VAL A 557 -40.80 -1.12 14.26
CA VAL A 557 -41.32 -0.69 15.58
C VAL A 557 -42.79 -0.30 15.47
N GLU A 558 -43.17 0.50 14.47
CA GLU A 558 -44.56 0.91 14.25
C GLU A 558 -45.46 -0.30 14.03
N THR A 559 -45.02 -1.24 13.19
CA THR A 559 -45.77 -2.48 12.90
C THR A 559 -45.99 -3.30 14.18
N GLU A 560 -44.96 -3.51 14.99
CA GLU A 560 -45.07 -4.26 16.25
C GLU A 560 -45.93 -3.53 17.29
N LEU A 561 -45.82 -2.21 17.41
CA LEU A 561 -46.67 -1.42 18.31
C LEU A 561 -48.14 -1.46 17.89
N ARG A 562 -48.42 -1.37 16.59
CA ARG A 562 -49.77 -1.48 16.04
C ARG A 562 -50.37 -2.86 16.30
N LEU A 563 -49.60 -3.92 16.05
CA LEU A 563 -50.02 -5.30 16.32
C LEU A 563 -50.22 -5.56 17.81
N SER A 564 -49.33 -5.06 18.68
CA SER A 564 -49.46 -5.15 20.13
C SER A 564 -50.75 -4.47 20.61
N THR A 565 -51.03 -3.26 20.12
CA THR A 565 -52.25 -2.52 20.45
C THR A 565 -53.50 -3.27 20.01
N HIS A 566 -53.48 -3.93 18.84
CA HIS A 566 -54.60 -4.70 18.30
C HIS A 566 -54.65 -6.17 18.74
N SER A 567 -53.75 -6.62 19.63
CA SER A 567 -53.69 -8.01 20.10
C SER A 567 -54.98 -8.48 20.79
N HIS A 568 -55.72 -7.57 21.41
CA HIS A 568 -57.03 -7.82 22.03
C HIS A 568 -58.15 -8.12 21.03
N LEU A 569 -57.96 -7.84 19.74
CA LEU A 569 -58.96 -8.05 18.67
C LEU A 569 -58.99 -9.50 18.14
N GLN A 570 -58.22 -10.43 18.74
CA GLN A 570 -58.16 -11.86 18.35
C GLN A 570 -57.89 -12.09 16.84
N LEU A 571 -57.07 -11.23 16.21
CA LEU A 571 -56.49 -11.55 14.91
C LEU A 571 -55.54 -12.75 15.09
N ASP A 572 -55.59 -13.71 14.16
CA ASP A 572 -54.91 -15.02 14.20
C ASP A 572 -53.64 -15.00 15.05
N SER A 573 -53.60 -15.86 16.08
CA SER A 573 -52.49 -15.91 17.02
C SER A 573 -51.18 -16.09 16.25
N ARG A 574 -50.30 -15.08 16.29
CA ARG A 574 -48.97 -15.16 15.71
C ARG A 574 -48.26 -16.33 16.38
N ASN A 575 -48.19 -17.45 15.67
CA ASN A 575 -47.50 -18.62 16.16
C ASN A 575 -46.00 -18.39 15.95
N PRO A 576 -45.20 -18.21 17.02
CA PRO A 576 -43.75 -17.96 16.90
C PRO A 576 -43.00 -19.14 16.27
N PHE A 577 -43.63 -20.32 16.16
CA PHE A 577 -43.10 -21.49 15.45
C PHE A 577 -43.44 -21.51 13.96
N GLN A 578 -44.38 -20.67 13.49
CA GLN A 578 -44.75 -20.56 12.06
C GLN A 578 -44.31 -19.23 11.44
N THR A 579 -44.28 -18.15 12.22
CA THR A 579 -43.78 -16.83 11.80
C THR A 579 -42.70 -16.38 12.78
N PRO A 580 -41.41 -16.43 12.42
CA PRO A 580 -40.35 -15.99 13.32
C PRO A 580 -40.53 -14.49 13.60
N LEU A 581 -40.66 -14.15 14.88
CA LEU A 581 -40.61 -12.76 15.34
C LEU A 581 -39.19 -12.25 15.16
N LYS A 582 -39.04 -11.16 14.40
CA LYS A 582 -37.74 -10.53 14.20
C LYS A 582 -37.47 -9.59 15.38
N ASP A 583 -36.53 -9.95 16.24
CA ASP A 583 -36.17 -9.14 17.40
C ASP A 583 -35.36 -7.90 16.97
N ILE A 584 -36.00 -6.74 17.01
CA ILE A 584 -35.39 -5.44 16.71
C ILE A 584 -34.81 -4.75 17.95
N SER A 585 -35.03 -5.30 19.15
CA SER A 585 -34.55 -4.73 20.41
C SER A 585 -33.04 -4.49 20.42
N PRO A 586 -32.18 -5.38 19.87
CA PRO A 586 -30.74 -5.14 19.84
C PRO A 586 -30.35 -3.88 19.04
N VAL A 587 -31.10 -3.54 17.99
CA VAL A 587 -30.89 -2.33 17.18
C VAL A 587 -31.22 -1.07 17.98
N LEU A 588 -32.30 -1.10 18.76
CA LEU A 588 -32.70 0.00 19.65
C LEU A 588 -31.74 0.19 20.83
N CYS A 589 -30.97 -0.85 21.17
CA CYS A 589 -29.96 -0.84 22.23
C CYS A 589 -28.56 -0.45 21.74
N LEU A 590 -28.39 -0.12 20.45
CA LEU A 590 -27.12 0.33 19.91
C LEU A 590 -26.62 1.60 20.59
N GLN A 591 -25.31 1.67 20.79
CA GLN A 591 -24.65 2.92 21.14
C GLN A 591 -24.74 3.91 19.95
N PRO A 592 -24.65 5.22 20.19
CA PRO A 592 -24.65 6.21 19.11
C PRO A 592 -23.66 5.87 18.02
N LEU A 593 -24.14 5.87 16.78
CA LEU A 593 -23.34 5.60 15.59
C LEU A 593 -22.50 6.84 15.27
N THR A 594 -21.19 6.66 15.08
CA THR A 594 -20.31 7.75 14.64
C THR A 594 -20.14 7.68 13.13
N LEU A 595 -20.59 8.73 12.41
CA LEU A 595 -20.44 8.87 10.96
C LEU A 595 -19.78 10.21 10.67
N LEU A 596 -18.52 10.21 10.22
CA LEU A 596 -17.80 11.41 9.73
C LEU A 596 -17.97 12.60 10.69
N ASN A 597 -17.58 12.37 11.95
CA ASN A 597 -17.67 13.30 13.09
C ASN A 597 -19.09 13.73 13.52
N SER A 598 -20.15 13.08 13.01
CA SER A 598 -21.50 13.19 13.58
C SER A 598 -21.90 11.97 14.38
N LEU A 599 -22.66 12.21 15.45
CA LEU A 599 -23.28 11.16 16.26
C LEU A 599 -24.73 11.00 15.83
N ILE A 600 -25.11 9.77 15.49
CA ILE A 600 -26.47 9.40 15.07
C ILE A 600 -27.00 8.45 16.14
N SER A 601 -28.04 8.87 16.85
CA SER A 601 -28.79 7.98 17.73
C SER A 601 -29.80 7.19 16.91
N VAL A 602 -29.89 5.89 17.18
CA VAL A 602 -30.94 5.03 16.60
C VAL A 602 -32.28 5.20 17.32
N LYS A 603 -32.24 5.59 18.62
CA LYS A 603 -33.40 6.06 19.38
C LYS A 603 -33.69 7.51 19.04
#